data_AF-A0A0J8UD33-F1
#
_entry.id   AF-A0A0J8UD33-F1
#
_cell.length_a   1.000
_cell.length_b   1.000
_cell.length_c   1.000
_cell.angle_alpha   90.00
_cell.angle_beta   90.00
_cell.angle_gamma   90.00
#
_symmetry.space_group_name_H-M   'P 1'
#
loop_
_entity.id
_entity.type
_entity.pdbx_description
1 polymer ?
#
loop_
_entity_poly.entity_id
_entity_poly.type
_entity_poly.pdbx_seq_one_letter_code
_entity_poly.pdbx_strand_id
1 'polypeptide(L)'
;MTAPVTEPQRSPNGRPEDVDTGFWLWAAALVLMAVGFLIDAFTGSGTGVQRSMTAVFSVMFLVALSSIVVAFLWLMRQGYRWARTLLTSGGIVSVLHAISSLLTGDRQDAAAVGYAVTAIVGSVLIAGGLYLLHRKDADGFFTR
;
A
#
# COMPACT_ATOMS: atom_id res chain seq x y z
N MET A 1 8.80 37.95 16.76
CA MET A 1 9.02 37.03 15.63
C MET A 1 7.76 36.18 15.50
N THR A 2 6.84 36.58 14.62
CA THR A 2 5.62 35.83 14.33
C THR A 2 5.98 34.68 13.39
N ALA A 3 5.83 33.44 13.85
CA ALA A 3 5.99 32.27 12.99
C ALA A 3 5.02 32.37 11.80
N PRO A 4 5.44 32.03 10.56
CA PRO A 4 4.50 31.95 9.46
C PRO A 4 3.49 30.87 9.79
N VAL A 5 2.21 31.26 9.86
CA VAL A 5 1.10 30.31 9.82
C VAL A 5 1.17 29.71 8.42
N THR A 6 1.71 28.49 8.30
CA THR A 6 1.63 27.73 7.05
C THR A 6 0.16 27.49 6.78
N GLU A 7 -0.46 28.33 5.95
CA GLU A 7 -1.79 28.06 5.44
C GLU A 7 -1.78 26.67 4.79
N PRO A 8 -2.73 25.79 5.12
CA PRO A 8 -2.80 24.47 4.49
C PRO A 8 -2.96 24.69 2.98
N GLN A 9 -1.96 24.30 2.19
CA GLN A 9 -2.02 24.48 0.75
C GLN A 9 -3.17 23.63 0.21
N ARG A 10 -4.25 24.30 -0.16
CA ARG A 10 -5.46 23.68 -0.69
C ARG A 10 -5.27 23.56 -2.20
N SER A 11 -5.33 22.35 -2.74
CA SER A 11 -5.27 22.13 -4.19
C SER A 11 -6.39 22.92 -4.90
N PRO A 12 -6.26 23.23 -6.21
CA PRO A 12 -7.25 24.02 -6.96
C PRO A 12 -8.70 23.52 -6.85
N ASN A 13 -8.88 22.23 -6.55
CA ASN A 13 -10.17 21.57 -6.37
C ASN A 13 -10.71 21.55 -4.92
N GLY A 14 -10.10 22.30 -3.99
CA GLY A 14 -10.53 22.38 -2.59
C GLY A 14 -10.17 21.16 -1.71
N ARG A 15 -9.49 20.15 -2.26
CA ARG A 15 -8.97 18.97 -1.54
C ARG A 15 -7.60 19.26 -0.91
N PRO A 16 -7.31 18.81 0.33
CA PRO A 16 -5.98 18.94 0.93
C PRO A 16 -4.91 18.16 0.15
N GLU A 17 -3.73 18.75 -0.01
CA GLU A 17 -2.57 18.14 -0.68
C GLU A 17 -2.08 16.84 -0.01
N ASP A 18 -2.28 16.72 1.30
CA ASP A 18 -1.90 15.52 2.08
C ASP A 18 -2.68 14.28 1.64
N VAL A 19 -3.96 14.43 1.24
CA VAL A 19 -4.80 13.32 0.75
C VAL A 19 -4.32 12.85 -0.61
N ASP A 20 -3.90 13.77 -1.47
CA ASP A 20 -3.33 13.44 -2.77
C ASP A 20 -1.97 12.77 -2.66
N THR A 21 -1.13 13.28 -1.76
CA THR A 21 0.18 12.69 -1.49
C THR A 21 0.03 11.29 -0.89
N GLY A 22 -0.86 11.12 0.09
CA GLY A 22 -1.18 9.82 0.68
C GLY A 22 -1.72 8.82 -0.34
N PHE A 23 -2.58 9.26 -1.28
CA PHE A 23 -3.07 8.44 -2.39
C PHE A 23 -1.92 7.94 -3.27
N TRP A 24 -1.00 8.83 -3.66
CA TRP A 24 0.12 8.47 -4.52
C TRP A 24 1.11 7.54 -3.84
N LEU A 25 1.39 7.75 -2.54
CA LEU A 25 2.24 6.84 -1.76
C LEU A 25 1.63 5.44 -1.70
N TRP A 26 0.31 5.33 -1.47
CA TRP A 26 -0.39 4.04 -1.50
C TRP A 26 -0.40 3.39 -2.88
N ALA A 27 -0.61 4.17 -3.95
CA ALA A 27 -0.57 3.66 -5.31
C ALA A 27 0.84 3.13 -5.67
N ALA A 28 1.89 3.87 -5.31
CA ALA A 28 3.27 3.45 -5.50
C ALA A 28 3.59 2.18 -4.69
N ALA A 29 3.13 2.11 -3.42
CA ALA A 29 3.31 0.93 -2.58
C ALA A 29 2.64 -0.31 -3.19
N LEU A 30 1.41 -0.16 -3.70
CA LEU A 30 0.66 -1.26 -4.31
C LEU A 30 1.38 -1.80 -5.54
N VAL A 31 1.87 -0.92 -6.42
CA VAL A 31 2.64 -1.35 -7.60
C VAL A 31 3.92 -2.07 -7.18
N LEU A 32 4.64 -1.51 -6.21
CA LEU A 32 5.90 -2.09 -5.76
C LEU A 32 5.71 -3.47 -5.10
N MET A 33 4.70 -3.61 -4.23
CA MET A 33 4.36 -4.88 -3.60
C MET A 33 3.83 -5.90 -4.61
N ALA A 34 3.07 -5.48 -5.62
CA ALA A 34 2.63 -6.35 -6.69
C ALA A 34 3.81 -6.94 -7.47
N VAL A 35 4.84 -6.12 -7.78
CA VAL A 35 6.07 -6.60 -8.43
C VAL A 35 6.79 -7.63 -7.55
N GLY A 36 6.97 -7.33 -6.26
CA GLY A 36 7.58 -8.27 -5.31
C GLY A 36 6.84 -9.61 -5.23
N PHE A 37 5.51 -9.56 -5.18
CA PHE A 37 4.66 -10.74 -5.14
C PHE A 37 4.73 -11.56 -6.44
N LEU A 38 4.80 -10.90 -7.60
CA LEU A 38 4.98 -11.61 -8.89
C LEU A 38 6.35 -12.29 -8.96
N ILE A 39 7.42 -11.63 -8.52
CA ILE A 39 8.76 -12.24 -8.46
C ILE A 39 8.72 -13.50 -7.60
N ASP A 40 8.09 -13.44 -6.42
CA ASP A 40 7.95 -14.58 -5.51
C ASP A 40 7.13 -15.71 -6.15
N ALA A 41 5.97 -15.38 -6.72
CA ALA A 41 5.08 -16.35 -7.37
C ALA A 41 5.74 -17.06 -8.57
N PHE A 42 6.55 -16.36 -9.36
CA PHE A 42 7.25 -16.94 -10.51
C PHE A 42 8.56 -17.65 -10.15
N THR A 43 9.20 -17.29 -9.03
CA THR A 43 10.49 -17.88 -8.63
C THR A 43 10.36 -19.00 -7.59
N GLY A 44 9.16 -19.22 -7.04
CA GLY A 44 8.90 -20.27 -6.06
C GLY A 44 9.33 -21.69 -6.49
N SER A 45 9.74 -22.51 -5.51
CA SER A 45 10.41 -23.81 -5.68
C SER A 45 9.49 -24.99 -6.08
N GLY A 46 8.25 -24.74 -6.50
CA GLY A 46 7.31 -25.79 -6.92
C GLY A 46 7.60 -26.37 -8.31
N THR A 47 7.29 -27.66 -8.52
CA THR A 47 7.40 -28.35 -9.82
C THR A 47 6.01 -28.73 -10.38
N GLY A 48 5.86 -28.72 -11.71
CA GLY A 48 4.68 -29.25 -12.41
C GLY A 48 3.37 -28.47 -12.24
N VAL A 49 2.23 -29.18 -12.31
CA VAL A 49 0.86 -28.63 -12.29
C VAL A 49 0.56 -27.84 -11.01
N GLN A 50 1.12 -28.27 -9.88
CA GLN A 50 0.95 -27.59 -8.60
C GLN A 50 1.51 -26.15 -8.65
N ARG A 51 2.66 -25.93 -9.31
CA ARG A 51 3.24 -24.60 -9.49
C ARG A 51 2.34 -23.69 -10.32
N SER A 52 1.84 -24.17 -11.46
CA SER A 52 0.96 -23.38 -12.32
C SER A 52 -0.35 -23.02 -11.62
N MET A 53 -0.91 -23.95 -10.84
CA MET A 53 -2.16 -23.72 -10.12
C MET A 53 -1.97 -22.70 -8.99
N THR A 54 -0.90 -22.83 -8.18
CA THR A 54 -0.55 -21.84 -7.16
C THR A 54 -0.29 -20.46 -7.77
N ALA A 55 0.45 -20.38 -8.88
CA ALA A 55 0.72 -19.11 -9.55
C ALA A 55 -0.58 -18.43 -10.03
N VAL A 56 -1.51 -19.18 -10.63
CA VAL A 56 -2.80 -18.63 -11.08
C VAL A 56 -3.62 -18.11 -9.91
N PHE A 57 -3.78 -18.88 -8.83
CA PHE A 57 -4.52 -18.43 -7.66
C PHE A 57 -3.88 -17.21 -7.00
N SER A 58 -2.55 -17.19 -6.89
CA SER A 58 -1.79 -16.05 -6.38
C SER A 58 -2.02 -14.79 -7.21
N VAL A 59 -1.93 -14.88 -8.53
CA VAL A 59 -2.17 -13.75 -9.44
C VAL A 59 -3.63 -13.28 -9.35
N MET A 60 -4.60 -14.19 -9.34
CA MET A 60 -6.02 -13.84 -9.13
C MET A 60 -6.23 -13.10 -7.81
N PHE A 61 -5.65 -13.60 -6.72
CA PHE A 61 -5.74 -12.98 -5.41
C PHE A 61 -5.11 -11.57 -5.40
N LEU A 62 -3.93 -11.41 -6.02
CA LEU A 62 -3.27 -10.12 -6.16
C LEU A 62 -4.15 -9.12 -6.93
N VAL A 63 -4.75 -9.53 -8.05
CA VAL A 63 -5.62 -8.68 -8.87
C VAL A 63 -6.89 -8.29 -8.09
N ALA A 64 -7.51 -9.24 -7.39
CA ALA A 64 -8.69 -8.96 -6.59
C ALA A 64 -8.38 -7.98 -5.45
N LEU A 65 -7.31 -8.24 -4.68
CA LEU A 65 -6.91 -7.40 -3.55
C LEU A 65 -6.49 -6.00 -4.00
N SER A 66 -5.71 -5.90 -5.09
CA SER A 66 -5.31 -4.61 -5.64
C SER A 66 -6.50 -3.79 -6.14
N SER A 67 -7.47 -4.43 -6.80
CA SER A 67 -8.71 -3.76 -7.23
C SER A 67 -9.50 -3.20 -6.05
N ILE A 68 -9.58 -3.95 -4.95
CA ILE A 68 -10.24 -3.52 -3.71
C ILE A 68 -9.51 -2.31 -3.11
N VAL A 69 -8.18 -2.35 -3.02
CA VAL A 69 -7.37 -1.21 -2.50
C VAL A 69 -7.55 0.03 -3.37
N VAL A 70 -7.48 -0.10 -4.70
CA VAL A 70 -7.68 1.01 -5.64
C VAL A 70 -9.09 1.61 -5.48
N ALA A 71 -10.11 0.78 -5.30
CA ALA A 71 -11.46 1.26 -5.03
C ALA A 71 -11.50 2.09 -3.74
N PHE A 72 -10.90 1.62 -2.64
CA PHE A 72 -10.84 2.37 -1.39
C PHE A 72 -10.03 3.67 -1.49
N LEU A 73 -8.94 3.68 -2.27
CA LEU A 73 -8.17 4.88 -2.57
C LEU A 73 -9.02 5.93 -3.31
N TRP A 74 -9.88 5.48 -4.22
CA TRP A 74 -10.82 6.36 -4.91
C TRP A 74 -11.91 6.89 -3.97
N LEU A 75 -12.45 6.06 -3.08
CA LEU A 75 -13.40 6.49 -2.06
C LEU A 75 -12.78 7.51 -1.09
N MET A 76 -11.50 7.39 -0.75
CA MET A 76 -10.80 8.42 0.02
C MET A 76 -10.76 9.76 -0.70
N ARG A 77 -10.53 9.76 -2.02
CA ARG A 77 -10.57 10.99 -2.82
C ARG A 77 -11.95 11.65 -2.84
N GLN A 78 -13.01 10.91 -2.52
CA GLN A 78 -14.39 11.39 -2.42
C GLN A 78 -14.79 11.81 -0.99
N GLY A 79 -13.92 11.67 0.01
CA GLY A 79 -14.18 12.12 1.39
C GLY A 79 -14.83 11.09 2.31
N TYR A 80 -14.89 9.81 1.92
CA TYR A 80 -15.48 8.76 2.76
C TYR A 80 -14.59 8.44 3.98
N ARG A 81 -15.12 8.66 5.19
CA ARG A 81 -14.40 8.43 6.48
C ARG A 81 -13.98 6.98 6.71
N TRP A 82 -14.81 6.02 6.27
CA TRP A 82 -14.57 4.57 6.46
C TRP A 82 -13.42 4.02 5.63
N ALA A 83 -13.05 4.69 4.54
CA ALA A 83 -11.91 4.26 3.74
C ALA A 83 -10.60 4.36 4.54
N ARG A 84 -10.49 5.32 5.47
CA ARG A 84 -9.32 5.47 6.34
C ARG A 84 -9.14 4.26 7.26
N THR A 85 -10.19 3.81 7.94
CA THR A 85 -10.09 2.68 8.88
C THR A 85 -9.77 1.37 8.16
N LEU A 86 -10.34 1.14 6.99
CA LEU A 86 -10.07 -0.04 6.15
C LEU A 86 -8.67 -0.05 5.55
N LEU A 87 -8.16 1.10 5.10
CA LEU A 87 -6.78 1.20 4.62
C LEU A 87 -5.77 1.10 5.77
N THR A 88 -6.13 1.56 6.97
CA THR A 88 -5.30 1.38 8.18
C THR A 88 -5.19 -0.09 8.54
N SER A 89 -6.31 -0.81 8.64
CA SER A 89 -6.29 -2.23 8.96
C SER A 89 -5.60 -3.04 7.86
N GLY A 90 -5.91 -2.77 6.58
CA GLY A 90 -5.27 -3.40 5.44
C GLY A 90 -3.75 -3.17 5.43
N GLY A 91 -3.31 -1.93 5.65
CA GLY A 91 -1.90 -1.58 5.72
C GLY A 91 -1.16 -2.31 6.85
N ILE A 92 -1.74 -2.37 8.05
CA ILE A 92 -1.14 -3.12 9.18
C ILE A 92 -1.00 -4.61 8.84
N VAL A 93 -2.04 -5.22 8.28
CA VAL A 93 -2.00 -6.63 7.87
C VAL A 93 -0.91 -6.87 6.83
N SER A 94 -0.77 -5.98 5.84
CA SER A 94 0.28 -6.07 4.82
C SER A 94 1.69 -5.97 5.42
N VAL A 95 1.91 -5.05 6.38
CA VAL A 95 3.21 -4.92 7.05
C VAL A 95 3.54 -6.15 7.88
N LEU A 96 2.58 -6.66 8.65
CA LEU A 96 2.78 -7.89 9.45
C LEU A 96 3.05 -9.10 8.56
N HIS A 97 2.36 -9.19 7.42
CA HIS A 97 2.62 -10.21 6.42
C HIS A 97 4.03 -10.09 5.84
N ALA A 98 4.46 -8.88 5.48
CA ALA A 98 5.82 -8.62 4.99
C ALA A 98 6.87 -9.08 6.01
N ILE A 99 6.72 -8.69 7.29
CA ILE A 99 7.63 -9.12 8.38
C ILE A 99 7.66 -10.65 8.49
N SER A 100 6.50 -11.29 8.54
CA SER A 100 6.39 -12.75 8.69
C SER A 100 7.05 -13.50 7.51
N SER A 101 6.84 -12.97 6.30
CA SER A 101 7.39 -13.50 5.05
C SER A 101 8.90 -13.29 4.93
N LEU A 102 9.44 -12.24 5.53
CA LEU A 102 10.89 -12.01 5.63
C LEU A 102 11.56 -12.95 6.63
N LEU A 103 10.88 -13.24 7.75
CA LEU A 103 11.43 -14.10 8.81
C LEU A 103 11.35 -15.60 8.48
N THR A 104 10.36 -16.02 7.70
CA THR A 104 10.05 -17.44 7.45
C THR A 104 10.38 -17.89 6.02
N GLY A 105 10.68 -16.97 5.10
CA GLY A 105 10.80 -17.29 3.68
C GLY A 105 12.15 -17.88 3.30
N ASP A 106 12.18 -19.17 2.95
CA ASP A 106 13.32 -19.81 2.29
C ASP A 106 13.25 -19.55 0.78
N ARG A 107 14.12 -18.68 0.24
CA ARG A 107 14.09 -18.19 -1.15
C ARG A 107 15.49 -18.27 -1.77
N GLN A 108 15.57 -18.54 -3.08
CA GLN A 108 16.83 -18.43 -3.84
C GLN A 108 17.38 -16.99 -3.76
N ASP A 109 18.68 -16.86 -3.52
CA ASP A 109 19.36 -15.62 -3.06
C ASP A 109 18.98 -14.35 -3.83
N ALA A 110 18.86 -14.40 -5.16
CA ALA A 110 18.54 -13.22 -5.97
C ALA A 110 17.06 -12.77 -5.86
N ALA A 111 16.12 -13.71 -5.77
CA ALA A 111 14.70 -13.40 -5.62
C ALA A 111 14.36 -12.96 -4.19
N ALA A 112 15.10 -13.45 -3.20
CA ALA A 112 15.00 -13.02 -1.82
C ALA A 112 15.26 -11.52 -1.66
N VAL A 113 16.31 -11.00 -2.32
CA VAL A 113 16.67 -9.57 -2.26
C VAL A 113 15.61 -8.69 -2.92
N GLY A 114 15.12 -9.07 -4.10
CA GLY A 114 14.07 -8.33 -4.81
C GLY A 114 12.76 -8.26 -4.03
N TYR A 115 12.34 -9.38 -3.43
CA TYR A 115 11.18 -9.41 -2.54
C TYR A 115 11.40 -8.56 -1.29
N ALA A 116 12.58 -8.63 -0.67
CA ALA A 116 12.86 -7.89 0.56
C ALA A 116 12.83 -6.37 0.35
N VAL A 117 13.44 -5.88 -0.72
CA VAL A 117 13.45 -4.43 -1.05
C VAL A 117 12.02 -3.94 -1.30
N THR A 118 11.25 -4.68 -2.11
CA THR A 118 9.86 -4.30 -2.42
C THR A 118 8.95 -4.34 -1.20
N ALA A 119 9.12 -5.33 -0.32
CA ALA A 119 8.36 -5.45 0.92
C ALA A 119 8.69 -4.34 1.93
N ILE A 120 9.97 -4.02 2.13
CA ILE A 120 10.39 -2.96 3.06
C ILE A 120 9.94 -1.60 2.56
N VAL A 121 10.25 -1.25 1.31
CA VAL A 121 9.92 0.06 0.74
C VAL A 121 8.38 0.21 0.63
N GLY A 122 7.67 -0.85 0.23
CA GLY A 122 6.22 -0.88 0.21
C GLY A 122 5.60 -0.64 1.59
N SER A 123 6.15 -1.26 2.64
CA SER A 123 5.70 -1.06 4.01
C SER A 123 5.89 0.39 4.49
N VAL A 124 7.04 1.00 4.17
CA VAL A 124 7.33 2.41 4.51
C VAL A 124 6.39 3.37 3.78
N LEU A 125 6.13 3.13 2.49
CA LEU A 125 5.18 3.92 1.70
C LEU A 125 3.75 3.83 2.26
N ILE A 126 3.30 2.64 2.65
CA ILE A 126 2.00 2.42 3.29
C ILE A 126 1.92 3.21 4.61
N ALA A 127 2.94 3.09 5.47
CA ALA A 127 3.00 3.79 6.74
C ALA A 127 3.02 5.32 6.57
N GLY A 128 3.80 5.83 5.61
CA GLY A 128 3.86 7.25 5.26
C GLY A 128 2.52 7.79 4.76
N GLY A 129 1.84 7.04 3.87
CA GLY A 129 0.50 7.39 3.41
C GLY A 129 -0.51 7.41 4.56
N LEU A 130 -0.43 6.44 5.48
CA LEU A 130 -1.30 6.34 6.65
C LEU A 130 -1.12 7.49 7.64
N TYR A 131 0.13 7.90 7.84
CA TYR A 131 0.48 9.03 8.69
C TYR A 131 -0.07 10.34 8.13
N LEU A 132 0.12 10.60 6.82
CA LEU A 132 -0.44 11.79 6.17
C LEU A 132 -1.97 11.82 6.23
N LEU A 133 -2.63 10.66 6.16
CA LEU A 133 -4.07 10.54 6.29
C LEU A 133 -4.61 10.89 7.68
N HIS A 134 -3.81 10.80 8.74
CA HIS A 134 -4.17 11.17 10.12
C HIS A 134 -3.68 12.57 10.52
N ARG A 135 -3.09 13.32 9.59
CA ARG A 135 -2.68 14.71 9.85
C ARG A 135 -3.92 15.60 10.03
N LYS A 136 -3.81 16.59 10.93
CA LYS A 136 -4.90 17.53 11.27
C LYS A 136 -5.52 18.23 10.05
N ASP A 137 -4.73 18.47 9.00
CA ASP A 137 -5.21 19.09 7.75
C ASP A 137 -6.10 18.16 6.91
N ALA A 138 -5.87 16.84 6.99
CA ALA A 138 -6.73 15.84 6.36
C ALA A 138 -8.01 15.58 7.18
N ASP A 139 -7.93 15.63 8.51
CA ASP A 139 -9.10 15.42 9.39
C ASP A 139 -10.25 16.39 9.11
N GLY A 140 -9.95 17.66 8.81
CA GLY A 140 -10.97 18.65 8.44
C GLY A 140 -11.74 18.33 7.15
N PHE A 141 -11.13 17.58 6.22
CA PHE A 141 -11.79 17.16 4.97
C PHE A 141 -12.72 15.98 5.20
N PHE A 142 -12.28 15.02 6.01
CA PHE A 142 -13.11 13.86 6.33
C PHE A 142 -14.21 14.19 7.34
N THR A 143 -14.05 15.22 8.19
CA THR A 143 -15.03 15.59 9.24
C THR A 143 -16.15 16.55 8.81
N ARG A 144 -16.18 16.99 7.55
CA ARG A 144 -17.35 17.66 6.96
C ARG A 144 -18.53 16.72 6.77
#